data_AF-A0A970B5L6-F1
#
_entry.id   AF-A0A970B5L6-F1
#
_cell.length_a   1.000
_cell.length_b   1.000
_cell.length_c   1.000
_cell.angle_alpha   90.00
_cell.angle_beta   90.00
_cell.angle_gamma   90.00
#
_symmetry.space_group_name_H-M   'P 1'
#
loop_
_entity.id
_entity.type
_entity.pdbx_description
1 polymer ?
#
loop_
_entity_poly.entity_id
_entity_poly.type
_entity_poly.pdbx_seq_one_letter_code
_entity_poly.pdbx_strand_id
1 'polypeptide(L)'
;MSTGDDDILNDFLAEAGELVEQLGTQLMALERDPGDTECLNAVFRAFHTVKGGAGFLQLTPLVELCHAAEDVLNAVRNQRRACDTDVMDAVLQAVDAAQTMMGELAMGSPLTAAAPELLMQLHALLEGGTASLPKAPPPPAAAPAAVAASDTISDDEFEALLDELQGKKPAAAAPQPSAPVAVAPKPAAAPAPALAPKAEVETIRVETQKLDLLMNLVGELVLVRNRLKVAKGDLDEAGARAIGELDFITRSLQNTVAQVRMQPIGKVFARFPKLARDIARQLGKQVNVQLEGEDTELDKNLVEALADPLVHMVRNSVDHGIEAPATRKQAGKPAAGTLLLRASQEGDHIRIDIRDDGAGIDPERLRAKALEKGLIEPETAERLSPAECLQLIFLPGFSTKEEVSDLSGRGVGMDVVSSRIKRLNGHVDLDSKPGEGTSLRIRVPLTLAVLPALIVRCDGRRFALPLAPVSDVFRLDERRVQRREHWDVVDSRGAPLRLVHLDRWLGTEPLIGARHVVVAQVGDERYGFVVREVVGREEIVIKPLGASLRGLAGVSGATVMPDGRIALILDFNGLVAAARALRFEDAAHG
;
A
#
# COMPACT_ATOMS: atom_id res chain seq x y z
N MET A 1 4.80 30.72 -6.97
CA MET A 1 4.35 29.48 -6.33
C MET A 1 4.28 28.41 -7.41
N SER A 2 4.79 27.22 -7.11
CA SER A 2 4.98 26.14 -8.09
C SER A 2 3.63 25.49 -8.39
N THR A 3 3.37 25.08 -9.63
CA THR A 3 2.09 24.46 -10.05
C THR A 3 1.75 23.17 -9.29
N GLY A 4 2.71 22.56 -8.58
CA GLY A 4 2.48 21.39 -7.72
C GLY A 4 1.99 21.72 -6.31
N ASP A 5 2.20 22.95 -5.81
CA ASP A 5 1.65 23.39 -4.52
C ASP A 5 0.13 23.63 -4.65
N ASP A 6 -0.31 24.09 -5.83
CA ASP A 6 -1.71 24.37 -6.15
C ASP A 6 -2.55 23.08 -6.24
N ASP A 7 -2.00 21.98 -6.77
CA ASP A 7 -2.71 20.69 -6.85
C ASP A 7 -2.95 20.07 -5.47
N ILE A 8 -1.93 20.10 -4.59
CA ILE A 8 -2.05 19.63 -3.20
C ILE A 8 -3.02 20.52 -2.42
N LEU A 9 -2.98 21.84 -2.66
CA LEU A 9 -3.90 22.78 -2.07
C LEU A 9 -5.35 22.51 -2.50
N ASN A 10 -5.59 22.21 -3.77
CA ASN A 10 -6.92 21.89 -4.30
C ASN A 10 -7.47 20.57 -3.74
N ASP A 11 -6.63 19.53 -3.61
CA ASP A 11 -7.03 18.26 -2.99
C ASP A 11 -7.38 18.46 -1.51
N PHE A 12 -6.57 19.25 -0.78
CA PHE A 12 -6.86 19.64 0.60
C PHE A 12 -8.16 20.46 0.70
N LEU A 13 -8.38 21.43 -0.19
CA LEU A 13 -9.60 22.24 -0.22
C LEU A 13 -10.85 21.39 -0.42
N ALA A 14 -10.78 20.37 -1.30
CA ALA A 14 -11.89 19.45 -1.53
C ALA A 14 -12.17 18.56 -0.31
N GLU A 15 -11.14 17.91 0.25
CA GLU A 15 -11.30 16.97 1.37
C GLU A 15 -11.64 17.69 2.69
N ALA A 16 -10.88 18.72 3.05
CA ALA A 16 -11.13 19.48 4.28
C ALA A 16 -12.41 20.32 4.16
N GLY A 17 -12.78 20.79 2.96
CA GLY A 17 -14.05 21.49 2.73
C GLY A 17 -15.25 20.60 3.05
N GLU A 18 -15.26 19.36 2.53
CA GLU A 18 -16.32 18.39 2.83
C GLU A 18 -16.38 18.05 4.32
N LEU A 19 -15.23 17.85 4.97
CA LEU A 19 -15.17 17.57 6.41
C LEU A 19 -15.70 18.74 7.26
N VAL A 20 -15.36 19.99 6.91
CA VAL A 20 -15.80 21.18 7.63
C VAL A 20 -17.29 21.46 7.40
N GLU A 21 -17.84 21.13 6.22
CA GLU A 21 -19.28 21.20 5.96
C GLU A 21 -20.06 20.15 6.77
N GLN A 22 -19.53 18.91 6.83
CA GLN A 22 -20.12 17.84 7.64
C GLN A 22 -20.03 18.13 9.14
N LEU A 23 -18.97 18.80 9.61
CA LEU A 23 -18.77 19.19 11.00
C LEU A 23 -19.94 20.02 11.54
N GLY A 24 -20.45 20.99 10.77
CA GLY A 24 -21.61 21.79 11.19
C GLY A 24 -22.87 20.95 11.42
N THR A 25 -23.13 19.99 10.54
CA THR A 25 -24.28 19.06 10.67
C THR A 25 -24.13 18.13 11.86
N GLN A 26 -22.91 17.60 12.08
CA GLN A 26 -22.61 16.73 13.21
C GLN A 26 -22.67 17.47 14.55
N LEU A 27 -22.23 18.72 14.61
CA LEU A 27 -22.34 19.54 15.83
C LEU A 27 -23.80 19.84 16.18
N MET A 28 -24.67 20.13 15.21
CA MET A 28 -26.11 20.27 15.48
C MET A 28 -26.75 18.97 15.99
N ALA A 29 -26.29 17.81 15.51
CA ALA A 29 -26.74 16.52 16.02
C ALA A 29 -26.26 16.29 17.47
N LEU A 30 -25.01 16.65 17.76
CA LEU A 30 -24.42 16.57 19.10
C LEU A 30 -25.06 17.55 20.09
N GLU A 31 -25.52 18.73 19.62
CA GLU A 31 -26.28 19.68 20.44
C GLU A 31 -27.63 19.09 20.88
N ARG A 32 -28.27 18.34 19.98
CA ARG A 32 -29.56 17.68 20.25
C ARG A 32 -29.42 16.46 21.15
N ASP A 33 -28.31 15.74 21.05
CA ASP A 33 -27.97 14.60 21.91
C ASP A 33 -26.50 14.67 22.39
N PRO A 34 -26.22 15.41 23.48
CA PRO A 34 -24.87 15.57 24.01
C PRO A 34 -24.24 14.28 24.56
N GLY A 35 -25.03 13.19 24.67
CA GLY A 35 -24.57 11.87 25.08
C GLY A 35 -24.05 11.00 23.94
N ASP A 36 -24.18 11.43 22.68
CA ASP A 36 -23.76 10.66 21.51
C ASP A 36 -22.22 10.66 21.35
N THR A 37 -21.60 9.67 21.99
CA THR A 37 -20.15 9.44 21.91
C THR A 37 -19.65 9.09 20.50
N GLU A 38 -20.49 8.53 19.61
CA GLU A 38 -20.08 8.25 18.23
C GLU A 38 -19.99 9.55 17.44
N CYS A 39 -20.97 10.43 17.62
CA CYS A 39 -20.99 11.77 17.03
C CYS A 39 -19.82 12.63 17.54
N LEU A 40 -19.56 12.65 18.85
CA LEU A 40 -18.42 13.38 19.44
C LEU A 40 -17.07 12.90 18.86
N ASN A 41 -16.90 11.59 18.71
CA ASN A 41 -15.69 11.02 18.12
C ASN A 41 -15.57 11.32 16.62
N ALA A 42 -16.68 11.44 15.89
CA ALA A 42 -16.68 11.85 14.50
C ALA A 42 -16.22 13.31 14.35
N VAL A 43 -16.78 14.21 15.15
CA VAL A 43 -16.41 15.64 15.19
C VAL A 43 -14.93 15.81 15.55
N PHE A 44 -14.45 15.12 16.59
CA PHE A 44 -13.03 15.14 16.98
C PHE A 44 -12.10 14.67 15.84
N ARG A 45 -12.44 13.57 15.16
CA ARG A 45 -11.64 13.06 14.03
C ARG A 45 -11.60 14.05 12.88
N ALA A 46 -12.71 14.73 12.58
CA ALA A 46 -12.73 15.71 11.50
C ALA A 46 -11.80 16.89 11.79
N PHE A 47 -11.82 17.49 12.99
CA PHE A 47 -10.86 18.52 13.38
C PHE A 47 -9.41 18.04 13.35
N HIS A 48 -9.13 16.82 13.83
CA HIS A 48 -7.79 16.23 13.81
C HIS A 48 -7.26 16.03 12.37
N THR A 49 -8.11 15.59 11.44
CA THR A 49 -7.76 15.41 10.03
C THR A 49 -7.51 16.76 9.35
N VAL A 50 -8.38 17.75 9.57
CA VAL A 50 -8.21 19.11 9.01
C VAL A 50 -6.93 19.76 9.54
N LYS A 51 -6.62 19.63 10.84
CA LYS A 51 -5.36 20.08 11.44
C LYS A 51 -4.14 19.43 10.78
N GLY A 52 -4.19 18.12 10.55
CA GLY A 52 -3.12 17.36 9.90
C GLY A 52 -2.83 17.85 8.48
N GLY A 53 -3.87 18.05 7.67
CA GLY A 53 -3.76 18.61 6.32
C GLY A 53 -3.26 20.05 6.31
N ALA A 54 -3.80 20.89 7.20
CA ALA A 54 -3.38 22.28 7.35
C ALA A 54 -1.91 22.41 7.78
N GLY A 55 -1.43 21.52 8.65
CA GLY A 55 -0.05 21.46 9.10
C GLY A 55 0.93 21.08 7.99
N PHE A 56 0.53 20.16 7.10
CA PHE A 56 1.32 19.80 5.92
C PHE A 56 1.51 20.98 4.95
N LEU A 57 0.47 21.78 4.77
CA LEU A 57 0.46 22.98 3.93
C LEU A 57 0.98 24.26 4.63
N GLN A 58 1.44 24.16 5.88
CA GLN A 58 1.92 25.28 6.69
C GLN A 58 0.88 26.41 6.86
N LEU A 59 -0.41 26.06 6.90
CA LEU A 59 -1.52 27.00 7.11
C LEU A 59 -1.71 27.29 8.61
N THR A 60 -0.74 27.99 9.21
CA THR A 60 -0.66 28.21 10.65
C THR A 60 -1.97 28.69 11.30
N PRO A 61 -2.71 29.66 10.75
CA PRO A 61 -3.96 30.12 11.37
C PRO A 61 -5.04 29.04 11.50
N LEU A 62 -5.12 28.13 10.51
CA LEU A 62 -6.06 27.03 10.51
C LEU A 62 -5.63 25.92 11.47
N VAL A 63 -4.32 25.66 11.57
CA VAL A 63 -3.75 24.71 12.54
C VAL A 63 -4.05 25.14 13.97
N GLU A 64 -3.84 26.42 14.29
CA GLU A 64 -4.08 26.96 15.64
C GLU A 64 -5.56 26.85 16.03
N LEU A 65 -6.48 27.18 15.12
CA LEU A 65 -7.92 27.06 15.34
C LEU A 65 -8.36 25.61 15.56
N CYS A 66 -7.94 24.70 14.67
CA CYS A 66 -8.31 23.29 14.80
C CYS A 66 -7.71 22.65 16.06
N HIS A 67 -6.49 23.05 16.46
CA HIS A 67 -5.88 22.58 17.70
C HIS A 67 -6.67 23.02 18.93
N ALA A 68 -7.05 24.31 19.02
CA ALA A 68 -7.85 24.82 20.14
C ALA A 68 -9.22 24.14 20.24
N ALA A 69 -9.90 23.89 19.12
CA ALA A 69 -11.16 23.16 19.08
C ALA A 69 -11.00 21.69 19.49
N GLU A 70 -9.93 21.03 19.03
CA GLU A 70 -9.61 19.65 19.36
C GLU A 70 -9.34 19.45 20.85
N ASP A 71 -8.64 20.37 21.49
CA ASP A 71 -8.38 20.32 22.94
C ASP A 71 -9.68 20.36 23.74
N VAL A 72 -10.61 21.25 23.36
CA VAL A 72 -11.93 21.36 24.03
C VAL A 72 -12.73 20.07 23.85
N LEU A 73 -12.78 19.53 22.63
CA LEU A 73 -13.47 18.27 22.34
C LEU A 73 -12.81 17.08 23.05
N ASN A 74 -11.49 17.08 23.23
CA ASN A 74 -10.77 16.07 23.98
C ASN A 74 -11.11 16.13 25.48
N ALA A 75 -11.27 17.34 26.05
CA ALA A 75 -11.70 17.52 27.43
C ALA A 75 -13.13 16.99 27.65
N VAL A 76 -14.04 17.21 26.68
CA VAL A 76 -15.39 16.64 26.69
C VAL A 76 -15.35 15.11 26.57
N ARG A 77 -14.56 14.58 25.62
CA ARG A 77 -14.42 13.14 25.38
C ARG A 77 -13.90 12.39 26.61
N ASN A 78 -12.95 12.98 27.33
CA ASN A 78 -12.37 12.39 28.53
C ASN A 78 -13.19 12.69 29.81
N GLN A 79 -14.42 13.19 29.66
CA GLN A 79 -15.33 13.53 30.76
C GLN A 79 -14.76 14.55 31.76
N ARG A 80 -13.75 15.32 31.35
CA ARG A 80 -13.16 16.42 32.15
C ARG A 80 -14.00 17.70 32.04
N ARG A 81 -14.85 17.80 31.01
CA ARG A 81 -15.79 18.89 30.77
C ARG A 81 -17.13 18.33 30.27
N ALA A 82 -18.25 18.94 30.66
CA ALA A 82 -19.56 18.61 30.10
C ALA A 82 -19.72 19.23 28.70
N CYS A 83 -20.40 18.54 27.79
CA CYS A 83 -20.85 19.11 26.53
C CYS A 83 -22.06 20.03 26.81
N ASP A 84 -21.78 21.26 27.23
CA ASP A 84 -22.75 22.30 27.54
C ASP A 84 -22.90 23.31 26.36
N THR A 85 -23.87 24.22 26.47
CA THR A 85 -24.14 25.22 25.42
C THR A 85 -22.91 26.11 25.14
N ASP A 86 -22.13 26.45 26.18
CA ASP A 86 -20.94 27.28 26.02
C ASP A 86 -19.85 26.60 25.17
N VAL A 87 -19.66 25.28 25.36
CA VAL A 87 -18.75 24.47 24.54
C VAL A 87 -19.27 24.35 23.11
N MET A 88 -20.57 24.08 22.93
CA MET A 88 -21.15 23.94 21.59
C MET A 88 -21.08 25.23 20.79
N ASP A 89 -21.40 26.37 21.41
CA ASP A 89 -21.31 27.70 20.77
C ASP A 89 -19.87 28.01 20.34
N ALA A 90 -18.89 27.74 21.20
CA ALA A 90 -17.48 28.00 20.88
C ALA A 90 -16.95 27.09 19.76
N VAL A 91 -17.36 25.81 19.72
CA VAL A 91 -16.94 24.88 18.67
C VAL A 91 -17.65 25.18 17.34
N LEU A 92 -18.92 25.63 17.37
CA LEU A 92 -19.63 26.11 16.17
C LEU A 92 -18.95 27.36 15.59
N GLN A 93 -18.57 28.33 16.43
CA GLN A 93 -17.80 29.50 16.00
C GLN A 93 -16.44 29.10 15.40
N ALA A 94 -15.81 28.04 15.91
CA ALA A 94 -14.58 27.50 15.32
C ALA A 94 -14.81 26.87 13.94
N VAL A 95 -15.95 26.19 13.71
CA VAL A 95 -16.33 25.70 12.38
C VAL A 95 -16.57 26.86 11.42
N ASP A 96 -17.29 27.90 11.82
CA ASP A 96 -17.56 29.08 10.98
C ASP A 96 -16.26 29.80 10.58
N ALA A 97 -15.33 29.94 11.52
CA ALA A 97 -14.00 30.50 11.27
C ALA A 97 -13.18 29.61 10.32
N ALA A 98 -13.24 28.28 10.47
CA ALA A 98 -12.59 27.34 9.56
C ALA A 98 -13.19 27.42 8.15
N GLN A 99 -14.52 27.51 8.00
CA GLN A 99 -15.18 27.70 6.71
C GLN A 99 -14.75 29.00 6.02
N THR A 100 -14.64 30.08 6.80
CA THR A 100 -14.17 31.38 6.29
C THR A 100 -12.73 31.28 5.78
N MET A 101 -11.83 30.69 6.56
CA MET A 101 -10.43 30.45 6.18
C MET A 101 -10.31 29.58 4.92
N MET A 102 -11.14 28.53 4.79
CA MET A 102 -11.18 27.68 3.59
C MET A 102 -11.66 28.45 2.36
N GLY A 103 -12.63 29.35 2.52
CA GLY A 103 -13.08 30.25 1.46
C GLY A 103 -12.00 31.23 1.00
N GLU A 104 -11.27 31.85 1.93
CA GLU A 104 -10.14 32.73 1.63
C GLU A 104 -9.04 32.00 0.85
N LEU A 105 -8.73 30.77 1.27
CA LEU A 105 -7.75 29.91 0.65
C LEU A 105 -8.15 29.50 -0.78
N ALA A 106 -9.42 29.17 -1.00
CA ALA A 106 -9.97 28.86 -2.33
C ALA A 106 -9.95 30.07 -3.29
N MET A 107 -10.02 31.29 -2.75
CA MET A 107 -9.90 32.53 -3.53
C MET A 107 -8.44 33.00 -3.71
N GLY A 108 -7.45 32.25 -3.20
CA GLY A 108 -6.04 32.63 -3.22
C GLY A 108 -5.72 33.88 -2.38
N SER A 109 -6.59 34.21 -1.41
CA SER A 109 -6.39 35.32 -0.47
C SER A 109 -5.55 34.89 0.73
N PRO A 110 -4.83 35.80 1.39
CA PRO A 110 -4.12 35.48 2.62
C PRO A 110 -5.12 35.09 3.73
N LEU A 111 -4.80 34.04 4.48
CA LEU A 111 -5.60 33.57 5.60
C LEU A 111 -5.67 34.63 6.71
N THR A 112 -6.88 35.05 7.05
CA THR A 112 -7.15 35.88 8.22
C THR A 112 -7.21 34.96 9.44
N ALA A 113 -6.40 35.25 10.46
CA ALA A 113 -6.43 34.49 11.71
C ALA A 113 -7.79 34.62 12.41
N ALA A 114 -8.20 33.58 13.14
CA ALA A 114 -9.41 33.58 13.93
C ALA A 114 -9.37 34.75 14.94
N ALA A 115 -10.55 35.29 15.27
CA ALA A 115 -10.67 36.36 16.26
C ALA A 115 -9.95 35.93 17.56
N PRO A 116 -9.02 36.74 18.10
CA PRO A 116 -8.29 36.39 19.32
C PRO A 116 -9.23 36.05 20.49
N GLU A 117 -10.41 36.67 20.53
CA GLU A 117 -11.45 36.39 21.51
C GLU A 117 -11.97 34.95 21.43
N LEU A 118 -12.08 34.37 20.24
CA LEU A 118 -12.53 32.98 20.04
C LEU A 118 -11.48 31.98 20.54
N LEU A 119 -10.19 32.21 20.22
CA LEU A 119 -9.11 31.36 20.73
C LEU A 119 -9.00 31.44 22.26
N MET A 120 -9.18 32.63 22.83
CA MET A 120 -9.25 32.80 24.28
C MET A 120 -10.46 32.09 24.89
N GLN A 121 -11.63 32.14 24.24
CA GLN A 121 -12.83 31.43 24.70
C GLN A 121 -12.64 29.92 24.68
N LEU A 122 -12.09 29.35 23.60
CA LEU A 122 -11.78 27.92 23.49
C LEU A 122 -10.79 27.48 24.57
N HIS A 123 -9.72 28.24 24.81
CA HIS A 123 -8.78 27.92 25.88
C HIS A 123 -9.40 28.07 27.28
N ALA A 124 -10.24 29.09 27.52
CA ALA A 124 -10.90 29.28 28.81
C ALA A 124 -11.86 28.13 29.17
N LEU A 125 -12.44 27.45 28.18
CA LEU A 125 -13.30 26.29 28.38
C LEU A 125 -12.54 25.07 28.93
N LEU A 126 -11.21 25.00 28.73
CA LEU A 126 -10.34 23.93 29.24
C LEU A 126 -10.02 24.09 30.73
N GLU A 127 -9.97 25.33 31.24
CA GLU A 127 -9.52 25.63 32.60
C GLU A 127 -10.63 25.47 33.66
N GLY A 128 -11.86 25.13 33.26
CA GLY A 128 -12.89 24.68 34.20
C GLY A 128 -13.30 25.73 35.23
N GLY A 129 -13.85 26.86 34.81
CA GLY A 129 -14.46 27.81 35.74
C GLY A 129 -15.23 28.93 35.05
N THR A 130 -16.49 29.10 35.42
CA THR A 130 -17.31 30.26 35.05
C THR A 130 -16.56 31.56 35.34
N ALA A 131 -16.20 32.32 34.31
CA ALA A 131 -15.71 33.68 34.46
C ALA A 131 -16.36 34.58 33.39
N SER A 132 -17.37 35.31 33.85
CA SER A 132 -17.91 36.51 33.22
C SER A 132 -16.78 37.44 32.77
N LEU A 133 -16.92 38.01 31.56
CA LEU A 133 -16.03 39.03 30.96
C LEU A 133 -15.62 40.11 31.98
N PRO A 134 -14.32 40.48 32.01
CA PRO A 134 -14.02 41.90 31.89
C PRO A 134 -12.79 42.22 31.01
N LYS A 135 -13.03 43.10 30.04
CA LYS A 135 -12.20 44.17 29.45
C LYS A 135 -10.74 44.32 29.96
N ALA A 136 -9.78 44.24 29.02
CA ALA A 136 -8.40 44.73 29.17
C ALA A 136 -8.35 46.29 29.11
N PRO A 137 -7.28 47.00 29.61
CA PRO A 137 -5.93 47.00 28.97
C PRO A 137 -4.73 47.22 29.96
N PRO A 138 -3.46 47.43 29.53
CA PRO A 138 -2.49 46.46 28.98
C PRO A 138 -1.11 46.50 29.76
N PRO A 139 0.08 46.09 29.21
CA PRO A 139 1.04 45.12 29.79
C PRO A 139 2.27 45.80 30.50
N PRO A 140 3.31 45.13 31.10
CA PRO A 140 4.30 44.25 30.41
C PRO A 140 5.01 43.15 31.26
N ALA A 141 5.70 42.21 30.59
CA ALA A 141 7.13 41.86 30.79
C ALA A 141 7.49 40.36 30.56
N ALA A 142 8.32 40.18 29.54
CA ALA A 142 9.35 39.15 29.24
C ALA A 142 9.54 37.89 30.14
N ALA A 143 9.43 36.71 29.48
CA ALA A 143 10.34 35.54 29.36
C ALA A 143 11.25 35.09 30.54
N PRO A 144 11.66 33.80 30.69
CA PRO A 144 11.80 32.77 29.63
C PRO A 144 11.43 31.29 29.98
N ALA A 145 11.33 30.51 28.90
CA ALA A 145 11.41 29.05 28.72
C ALA A 145 11.55 28.08 29.93
N ALA A 146 10.65 27.09 29.99
CA ALA A 146 10.95 25.69 30.34
C ALA A 146 9.80 24.71 29.97
N VAL A 147 10.16 23.70 29.15
CA VAL A 147 9.77 22.27 29.15
C VAL A 147 8.37 21.84 29.64
N ALA A 148 7.58 21.24 28.74
CA ALA A 148 6.55 20.23 29.04
C ALA A 148 6.45 19.30 27.81
N ALA A 149 6.94 18.05 27.89
CA ALA A 149 6.13 16.88 28.25
C ALA A 149 4.87 16.76 27.37
N SER A 150 5.00 16.15 26.19
CA SER A 150 3.83 15.71 25.44
C SER A 150 3.37 14.37 25.99
N ASP A 151 2.23 14.37 26.68
CA ASP A 151 1.43 13.17 26.95
C ASP A 151 0.88 12.66 25.62
N THR A 152 1.69 11.89 24.91
CA THR A 152 1.23 10.94 23.89
C THR A 152 0.91 9.64 24.60
N ILE A 153 -0.37 9.24 24.59
CA ILE A 153 -0.81 7.91 25.03
C ILE A 153 0.06 6.87 24.34
N SER A 154 0.76 6.05 25.12
CA SER A 154 1.63 5.01 24.57
C SER A 154 0.78 3.86 24.01
N ASP A 155 1.30 3.16 23.00
CA ASP A 155 0.62 1.98 22.41
C ASP A 155 0.25 0.93 23.49
N ASP A 156 1.01 0.86 24.59
CA ASP A 156 0.75 -0.05 25.71
C ASP A 156 -0.52 0.36 26.51
N GLU A 157 -0.84 1.65 26.57
CA GLU A 157 -2.05 2.18 27.23
C GLU A 157 -3.29 2.05 26.32
N PHE A 158 -3.08 2.15 25.00
CA PHE A 158 -4.10 1.85 23.99
C PHE A 158 -4.46 0.35 23.94
N GLU A 159 -3.47 -0.55 24.10
CA GLU A 159 -3.75 -2.00 24.22
C GLU A 159 -4.44 -2.36 25.52
N ALA A 160 -4.09 -1.72 26.65
CA ALA A 160 -4.78 -1.91 27.92
C ALA A 160 -6.27 -1.51 27.86
N LEU A 161 -6.58 -0.40 27.16
CA LEU A 161 -7.96 0.05 26.93
C LEU A 161 -8.74 -0.87 25.98
N LEU A 162 -8.07 -1.51 25.02
CA LEU A 162 -8.66 -2.50 24.11
C LEU A 162 -8.98 -3.82 24.83
N ASP A 163 -8.19 -4.22 25.81
CA ASP A 163 -8.42 -5.42 26.62
C ASP A 163 -9.61 -5.22 27.59
N GLU A 164 -9.81 -3.99 28.08
CA GLU A 164 -10.93 -3.60 28.94
C GLU A 164 -12.28 -3.55 28.18
N LEU A 165 -12.27 -3.10 26.92
CA LEU A 165 -13.43 -3.09 26.00
C LEU A 165 -13.84 -4.49 25.50
N GLN A 166 -12.96 -5.50 25.60
CA GLN A 166 -13.24 -6.88 25.16
C GLN A 166 -13.73 -7.82 26.29
N GLY A 167 -14.05 -7.28 27.47
CA GLY A 167 -14.89 -7.97 28.45
C GLY A 167 -14.22 -9.15 29.18
N LYS A 168 -12.97 -8.98 29.64
CA LYS A 168 -12.43 -9.80 30.73
C LYS A 168 -12.58 -9.05 32.05
N LYS A 169 -13.59 -9.45 32.82
CA LYS A 169 -13.81 -8.99 34.20
C LYS A 169 -12.60 -9.35 35.08
N PRO A 170 -11.93 -8.41 35.76
CA PRO A 170 -10.94 -8.74 36.77
C PRO A 170 -11.66 -9.29 38.01
N ALA A 171 -11.33 -10.52 38.40
CA ALA A 171 -11.73 -11.06 39.69
C ALA A 171 -10.93 -10.34 40.80
N ALA A 172 -11.65 -9.84 41.79
CA ALA A 172 -11.15 -9.09 42.92
C ALA A 172 -10.01 -9.77 43.68
N ALA A 173 -9.01 -8.98 44.08
CA ALA A 173 -7.95 -9.38 44.98
C ALA A 173 -8.39 -9.28 46.45
N ALA A 174 -8.13 -10.35 47.21
CA ALA A 174 -7.50 -10.40 48.55
C ALA A 174 -7.96 -11.66 49.32
N PRO A 175 -7.23 -12.15 50.35
CA PRO A 175 -5.78 -12.34 50.48
C PRO A 175 -5.44 -13.81 50.88
N GLN A 176 -4.21 -14.27 50.64
CA GLN A 176 -3.68 -15.47 51.34
C GLN A 176 -3.39 -15.14 52.81
N PRO A 177 -3.54 -16.11 53.72
CA PRO A 177 -2.31 -16.69 54.29
C PRO A 177 -2.35 -18.19 54.65
N SER A 178 -1.12 -18.73 54.67
CA SER A 178 -0.58 -19.79 55.53
C SER A 178 -0.84 -21.28 55.23
N ALA A 179 0.26 -21.90 54.78
CA ALA A 179 0.88 -23.14 55.29
C ALA A 179 0.26 -24.52 54.94
N PRO A 180 1.13 -25.55 54.81
CA PRO A 180 0.95 -26.65 53.87
C PRO A 180 0.46 -27.94 54.55
N VAL A 181 -0.32 -28.74 53.82
CA VAL A 181 -0.59 -30.13 54.20
C VAL A 181 0.02 -31.06 53.16
N ALA A 182 0.91 -31.92 53.66
CA ALA A 182 1.68 -32.89 52.93
C ALA A 182 0.81 -33.96 52.24
N VAL A 183 1.18 -34.33 51.01
CA VAL A 183 0.84 -35.63 50.42
C VAL A 183 2.09 -36.23 49.79
N ALA A 184 2.24 -37.52 50.04
CA ALA A 184 3.40 -38.38 49.88
C ALA A 184 3.86 -38.64 48.42
N PRO A 185 5.10 -39.16 48.22
CA PRO A 185 5.79 -39.17 46.94
C PRO A 185 5.75 -40.52 46.20
N LYS A 186 5.79 -40.49 44.85
CA LYS A 186 6.40 -41.53 44.00
C LYS A 186 6.46 -41.06 42.52
N PRO A 187 7.31 -41.68 41.66
CA PRO A 187 8.75 -41.62 41.59
C PRO A 187 9.26 -41.00 40.27
N ALA A 188 10.56 -40.69 40.26
CA ALA A 188 11.33 -40.07 39.19
C ALA A 188 11.16 -40.69 37.79
N ALA A 189 10.97 -39.82 36.80
CA ALA A 189 11.36 -40.01 35.40
C ALA A 189 12.50 -39.03 35.07
N ALA A 190 13.40 -39.48 34.20
CA ALA A 190 14.70 -38.91 33.88
C ALA A 190 14.69 -37.42 33.43
N PRO A 191 15.81 -36.68 33.60
CA PRO A 191 15.86 -35.26 33.28
C PRO A 191 15.79 -35.04 31.77
N ALA A 192 14.78 -34.28 31.33
CA ALA A 192 14.78 -33.64 30.02
C ALA A 192 15.91 -32.58 29.99
N PRO A 193 16.59 -32.39 28.86
CA PRO A 193 17.64 -31.38 28.75
C PRO A 193 17.05 -30.00 29.01
N ALA A 194 17.71 -29.26 29.91
CA ALA A 194 17.37 -27.90 30.22
C ALA A 194 17.29 -27.08 28.93
N LEU A 195 16.09 -26.56 28.64
CA LEU A 195 15.90 -25.49 27.68
C LEU A 195 16.89 -24.38 28.04
N ALA A 196 17.76 -24.05 27.08
CA ALA A 196 18.64 -22.90 27.16
C ALA A 196 17.83 -21.66 27.58
N PRO A 197 18.40 -20.76 28.40
CA PRO A 197 17.73 -19.51 28.73
C PRO A 197 17.40 -18.79 27.42
N LYS A 198 16.12 -18.46 27.22
CA LYS A 198 15.71 -17.51 26.17
C LYS A 198 16.53 -16.25 26.45
N ALA A 199 17.44 -15.93 25.53
CA ALA A 199 18.12 -14.65 25.55
C ALA A 199 17.04 -13.57 25.62
N GLU A 200 17.05 -12.77 26.69
CA GLU A 200 16.33 -11.51 26.71
C GLU A 200 16.91 -10.69 25.57
N VAL A 201 16.18 -10.63 24.45
CA VAL A 201 16.52 -9.73 23.37
C VAL A 201 16.23 -8.34 23.92
N GLU A 202 17.28 -7.59 24.26
CA GLU A 202 17.18 -6.16 24.50
C GLU A 202 16.61 -5.53 23.22
N THR A 203 15.31 -5.23 23.23
CA THR A 203 14.63 -4.61 22.10
C THR A 203 14.67 -3.09 22.29
N ILE A 204 15.19 -2.40 21.27
CA ILE A 204 15.21 -0.93 21.24
C ILE A 204 14.00 -0.48 20.43
N ARG A 205 13.07 0.24 21.07
CA ARG A 205 11.97 0.91 20.36
C ARG A 205 12.53 2.12 19.59
N VAL A 206 12.39 2.11 18.27
CA VAL A 206 12.86 3.18 17.38
C VAL A 206 11.67 3.77 16.63
N GLU A 207 11.58 5.09 16.53
CA GLU A 207 10.57 5.78 15.73
C GLU A 207 10.67 5.36 14.25
N THR A 208 9.53 5.06 13.62
CA THR A 208 9.49 4.58 12.23
C THR A 208 10.08 5.58 11.25
N GLN A 209 9.91 6.89 11.51
CA GLN A 209 10.47 7.96 10.68
C GLN A 209 12.00 7.91 10.60
N LYS A 210 12.68 7.49 11.68
CA LYS A 210 14.14 7.35 11.70
C LYS A 210 14.62 6.19 10.81
N LEU A 211 13.86 5.09 10.77
CA LEU A 211 14.12 3.96 9.88
C LEU A 211 13.86 4.33 8.41
N ASP A 212 12.82 5.11 8.14
CA ASP A 212 12.55 5.62 6.79
C ASP A 212 13.66 6.57 6.31
N LEU A 213 14.15 7.46 7.17
CA LEU A 213 15.30 8.31 6.87
C LEU A 213 16.55 7.48 6.57
N LEU A 214 16.84 6.46 7.37
CA LEU A 214 17.97 5.54 7.11
C LEU A 214 17.83 4.85 5.76
N MET A 215 16.63 4.39 5.39
CA MET A 215 16.38 3.80 4.07
C MET A 215 16.63 4.80 2.93
N ASN A 216 16.21 6.05 3.08
CA ASN A 216 16.48 7.09 2.10
C ASN A 216 17.98 7.36 1.96
N LEU A 217 18.70 7.46 3.08
CA LEU A 217 20.16 7.66 3.10
C LEU A 217 20.91 6.48 2.48
N VAL A 218 20.49 5.24 2.75
CA VAL A 218 21.03 4.05 2.09
C VAL A 218 20.74 4.08 0.59
N GLY A 219 19.54 4.49 0.19
CA GLY A 219 19.19 4.71 -1.21
C GLY A 219 20.09 5.74 -1.88
N GLU A 220 20.36 6.86 -1.23
CA GLU A 220 21.31 7.88 -1.71
C GLU A 220 22.74 7.34 -1.76
N LEU A 221 23.17 6.55 -0.78
CA LEU A 221 24.47 5.90 -0.77
C LEU A 221 24.62 4.93 -1.94
N VAL A 222 23.58 4.16 -2.25
CA VAL A 222 23.53 3.30 -3.46
C VAL A 222 23.69 4.13 -4.73
N LEU A 223 23.07 5.32 -4.80
CA LEU A 223 23.21 6.25 -5.92
C LEU A 223 24.65 6.81 -6.03
N VAL A 224 25.25 7.23 -4.92
CA VAL A 224 26.63 7.75 -4.86
C VAL A 224 27.65 6.66 -5.20
N ARG A 225 27.46 5.45 -4.69
CA ARG A 225 28.25 4.26 -5.05
C ARG A 225 28.17 3.99 -6.56
N ASN A 226 26.95 4.02 -7.11
CA ASN A 226 26.74 3.84 -8.54
C ASN A 226 27.46 4.96 -9.35
N ARG A 227 27.45 6.22 -8.89
CA ARG A 227 28.25 7.34 -9.48
C ARG A 227 29.73 7.02 -9.53
N LEU A 228 30.30 6.60 -8.39
CA LEU A 228 31.71 6.25 -8.27
C LEU A 228 32.10 5.11 -9.23
N LYS A 229 31.21 4.13 -9.39
CA LYS A 229 31.40 3.01 -10.32
C LYS A 229 31.42 3.44 -11.79
N VAL A 230 30.67 4.48 -12.16
CA VAL A 230 30.70 5.06 -13.51
C VAL A 230 31.91 5.97 -13.72
N ALA A 231 32.35 6.69 -12.68
CA ALA A 231 33.54 7.54 -12.70
C ALA A 231 34.87 6.76 -12.76
N LYS A 232 34.82 5.42 -12.87
CA LYS A 232 35.97 4.50 -12.84
C LYS A 232 36.95 4.65 -14.01
N GLY A 233 36.72 5.60 -14.92
CA GLY A 233 37.49 5.80 -16.15
C GLY A 233 39.01 5.99 -15.96
N ASP A 234 39.48 6.34 -14.75
CA ASP A 234 40.90 6.60 -14.46
C ASP A 234 41.37 6.06 -13.09
N LEU A 235 40.64 5.12 -12.47
CA LEU A 235 41.02 4.60 -11.15
C LEU A 235 42.05 3.46 -11.26
N ASP A 236 43.09 3.54 -10.43
CA ASP A 236 44.08 2.49 -10.27
C ASP A 236 43.48 1.23 -9.60
N GLU A 237 44.26 0.14 -9.54
CA GLU A 237 43.82 -1.14 -8.97
C GLU A 237 43.45 -1.03 -7.47
N ALA A 238 43.98 -0.02 -6.77
CA ALA A 238 43.61 0.31 -5.40
C ALA A 238 42.22 0.97 -5.34
N GLY A 239 41.94 1.96 -6.19
CA GLY A 239 40.62 2.57 -6.32
C GLY A 239 39.54 1.57 -6.76
N ALA A 240 39.88 0.64 -7.64
CA ALA A 240 38.96 -0.44 -8.04
C ALA A 240 38.62 -1.38 -6.88
N ARG A 241 39.57 -1.69 -5.99
CA ARG A 241 39.35 -2.47 -4.76
C ARG A 241 38.51 -1.70 -3.74
N ALA A 242 38.81 -0.42 -3.52
CA ALA A 242 38.04 0.43 -2.60
C ALA A 242 36.57 0.56 -3.02
N ILE A 243 36.29 0.66 -4.33
CA ILE A 243 34.90 0.62 -4.84
C ILE A 243 34.24 -0.74 -4.58
N GLY A 244 34.98 -1.85 -4.71
CA GLY A 244 34.46 -3.18 -4.39
C GLY A 244 34.11 -3.34 -2.90
N GLU A 245 34.94 -2.81 -2.01
CA GLU A 245 34.67 -2.77 -0.57
C GLU A 245 33.45 -1.88 -0.25
N LEU A 246 33.34 -0.71 -0.89
CA LEU A 246 32.18 0.16 -0.78
C LEU A 246 30.91 -0.53 -1.28
N ASP A 247 30.98 -1.28 -2.38
CA ASP A 247 29.87 -2.09 -2.91
C ASP A 247 29.40 -3.11 -1.86
N PHE A 248 30.34 -3.81 -1.23
CA PHE A 248 30.05 -4.80 -0.19
C PHE A 248 29.44 -4.17 1.07
N ILE A 249 30.03 -3.09 1.58
CA ILE A 249 29.55 -2.39 2.79
C ILE A 249 28.16 -1.81 2.54
N THR A 250 27.94 -1.19 1.38
CA THR A 250 26.64 -0.59 1.03
C THR A 250 25.54 -1.66 0.96
N ARG A 251 25.82 -2.81 0.34
CA ARG A 251 24.87 -3.94 0.29
C ARG A 251 24.60 -4.51 1.68
N SER A 252 25.64 -4.66 2.50
CA SER A 252 25.51 -5.14 3.87
C SER A 252 24.63 -4.19 4.70
N LEU A 253 24.89 -2.89 4.62
CA LEU A 253 24.10 -1.86 5.30
C LEU A 253 22.64 -1.88 4.83
N GLN A 254 22.41 -1.98 3.52
CA GLN A 254 21.06 -2.08 2.97
C GLN A 254 20.30 -3.30 3.50
N ASN A 255 20.94 -4.46 3.54
CA ASN A 255 20.33 -5.68 4.06
C ASN A 255 20.02 -5.55 5.55
N THR A 256 20.94 -4.98 6.34
CA THR A 256 20.73 -4.76 7.78
C THR A 256 19.59 -3.79 8.05
N VAL A 257 19.53 -2.65 7.34
CA VAL A 257 18.43 -1.68 7.52
C VAL A 257 17.10 -2.28 7.08
N ALA A 258 17.08 -3.06 5.99
CA ALA A 258 15.88 -3.78 5.56
C ALA A 258 15.40 -4.77 6.63
N GLN A 259 16.31 -5.53 7.25
CA GLN A 259 15.99 -6.45 8.35
C GLN A 259 15.39 -5.73 9.57
N VAL A 260 15.92 -4.56 9.95
CA VAL A 260 15.39 -3.79 11.09
C VAL A 260 13.95 -3.30 10.85
N ARG A 261 13.54 -3.15 9.59
CA ARG A 261 12.17 -2.75 9.22
C ARG A 261 11.19 -3.92 9.15
N MET A 262 11.68 -5.15 9.17
CA MET A 262 10.83 -6.33 9.06
C MET A 262 9.86 -6.42 10.23
N GLN A 263 8.63 -6.79 9.92
CA GLN A 263 7.59 -7.05 10.88
C GLN A 263 6.97 -8.43 10.58
N PRO A 264 6.66 -9.23 11.61
CA PRO A 264 5.94 -10.49 11.41
C PRO A 264 4.58 -10.23 10.75
N ILE A 265 4.27 -11.02 9.72
CA ILE A 265 2.98 -10.97 9.01
C ILE A 265 1.80 -11.38 9.92
N GLY A 266 2.10 -12.08 11.02
CA GLY A 266 1.14 -12.49 12.06
C GLY A 266 0.26 -11.34 12.55
N LYS A 267 0.76 -10.09 12.61
CA LYS A 267 -0.06 -8.92 13.00
C LYS A 267 -1.26 -8.69 12.07
N VAL A 268 -1.10 -8.96 10.77
CA VAL A 268 -2.19 -8.88 9.78
C VAL A 268 -3.06 -10.13 9.87
N PHE A 269 -2.44 -11.31 10.00
CA PHE A 269 -3.17 -12.58 10.08
C PHE A 269 -4.09 -12.68 11.30
N ALA A 270 -3.73 -12.07 12.43
CA ALA A 270 -4.49 -12.09 13.67
C ALA A 270 -5.95 -11.58 13.52
N ARG A 271 -6.21 -10.70 12.54
CA ARG A 271 -7.55 -10.12 12.31
C ARG A 271 -8.46 -11.03 11.47
N PHE A 272 -7.89 -11.91 10.64
CA PHE A 272 -8.64 -12.70 9.66
C PHE A 272 -9.54 -13.79 10.26
N PRO A 273 -9.17 -14.51 11.34
CA PRO A 273 -10.06 -15.49 11.96
C PRO A 273 -11.39 -14.89 12.42
N LYS A 274 -11.39 -13.66 12.97
CA LYS A 274 -12.60 -12.96 13.38
C LYS A 274 -13.42 -12.53 12.16
N LEU A 275 -12.79 -11.86 11.20
CA LEU A 275 -13.42 -11.42 9.95
C LEU A 275 -14.11 -12.58 9.19
N ALA A 276 -13.41 -13.69 9.01
CA ALA A 276 -13.94 -14.85 8.30
C ALA A 276 -15.14 -15.47 9.04
N ARG A 277 -15.09 -15.54 10.38
CA ARG A 277 -16.21 -16.02 11.20
C ARG A 277 -17.42 -15.10 11.14
N ASP A 278 -17.22 -13.79 11.15
CA ASP A 278 -18.30 -12.80 11.07
C ASP A 278 -19.01 -12.86 9.71
N ILE A 279 -18.25 -12.93 8.61
CA ILE A 279 -18.81 -13.09 7.25
C ILE A 279 -19.52 -14.45 7.13
N ALA A 280 -18.92 -15.53 7.62
CA ALA A 280 -19.54 -16.85 7.58
C ALA A 280 -20.87 -16.87 8.37
N ARG A 281 -20.93 -16.21 9.53
CA ARG A 281 -22.16 -16.11 10.33
C ARG A 281 -23.25 -15.34 9.59
N GLN A 282 -22.92 -14.23 8.93
CA GLN A 282 -23.88 -13.46 8.12
C GLN A 282 -24.46 -14.29 6.97
N LEU A 283 -23.64 -15.15 6.35
CA LEU A 283 -24.04 -15.99 5.21
C LEU A 283 -24.58 -17.37 5.62
N GLY A 284 -24.69 -17.68 6.92
CA GLY A 284 -25.15 -18.98 7.41
C GLY A 284 -24.18 -20.15 7.14
N LYS A 285 -22.89 -19.85 7.01
CA LYS A 285 -21.80 -20.81 6.72
C LYS A 285 -20.97 -21.11 7.98
N GLN A 286 -20.19 -22.18 7.92
CA GLN A 286 -19.23 -22.53 8.97
C GLN A 286 -17.82 -22.59 8.36
N VAL A 287 -16.87 -21.89 8.98
CA VAL A 287 -15.48 -21.83 8.52
C VAL A 287 -14.52 -22.04 9.69
N ASN A 288 -13.46 -22.80 9.44
CA ASN A 288 -12.28 -22.95 10.27
C ASN A 288 -11.11 -22.26 9.59
N VAL A 289 -10.48 -21.29 10.26
CA VAL A 289 -9.32 -20.57 9.72
C VAL A 289 -8.05 -21.15 10.34
N GLN A 290 -7.12 -21.57 9.49
CA GLN A 290 -5.80 -22.07 9.87
C GLN A 290 -4.75 -21.06 9.43
N LEU A 291 -3.82 -20.75 10.33
CA LEU A 291 -2.71 -19.83 10.08
C LEU A 291 -1.40 -20.63 10.17
N GLU A 292 -0.55 -20.49 9.16
CA GLU A 292 0.79 -21.09 9.12
C GLU A 292 1.84 -20.02 8.79
N GLY A 293 2.98 -20.05 9.49
CA GLY A 293 4.10 -19.13 9.23
C GLY A 293 3.82 -17.69 9.64
N GLU A 294 3.09 -17.47 10.73
CA GLU A 294 2.78 -16.14 11.28
C GLU A 294 4.03 -15.33 11.69
N ASP A 295 5.12 -16.04 11.99
CA ASP A 295 6.44 -15.53 12.29
C ASP A 295 7.24 -15.09 11.04
N THR A 296 6.70 -15.31 9.84
CA THR A 296 7.34 -14.86 8.60
C THR A 296 7.47 -13.34 8.59
N GLU A 297 8.71 -12.87 8.49
CA GLU A 297 9.09 -11.46 8.50
C GLU A 297 8.89 -10.80 7.12
N LEU A 298 8.28 -9.62 7.11
CA LEU A 298 7.96 -8.85 5.92
C LEU A 298 8.21 -7.35 6.13
N ASP A 299 8.60 -6.62 5.09
CA ASP A 299 8.75 -5.16 5.17
C ASP A 299 7.42 -4.49 5.58
N LYS A 300 7.46 -3.55 6.53
CA LYS A 300 6.27 -2.84 7.03
C LYS A 300 5.37 -2.29 5.91
N ASN A 301 5.94 -1.70 4.85
CA ASN A 301 5.13 -1.15 3.76
C ASN A 301 4.46 -2.26 2.96
N LEU A 302 5.13 -3.41 2.78
CA LEU A 302 4.50 -4.57 2.15
C LEU A 302 3.36 -5.11 3.02
N VAL A 303 3.54 -5.17 4.35
CA VAL A 303 2.49 -5.58 5.29
C VAL A 303 1.26 -4.69 5.16
N GLU A 304 1.44 -3.37 5.19
CA GLU A 304 0.36 -2.40 5.07
C GLU A 304 -0.30 -2.46 3.68
N ALA A 305 0.48 -2.55 2.61
CA ALA A 305 -0.03 -2.60 1.24
C ALA A 305 -0.76 -3.91 0.90
N LEU A 306 -0.40 -5.03 1.55
CA LEU A 306 -1.04 -6.34 1.36
C LEU A 306 -2.29 -6.54 2.22
N ALA A 307 -2.48 -5.76 3.29
CA ALA A 307 -3.61 -5.92 4.20
C ALA A 307 -4.97 -5.92 3.48
N ASP A 308 -5.22 -4.88 2.66
CA ASP A 308 -6.45 -4.75 1.86
C ASP A 308 -6.66 -5.90 0.86
N PRO A 309 -5.67 -6.23 -0.02
CA PRO A 309 -5.73 -7.42 -0.87
C PRO A 309 -6.10 -8.71 -0.14
N LEU A 310 -5.47 -8.98 1.01
CA LEU A 310 -5.69 -10.20 1.76
C LEU A 310 -7.09 -10.26 2.38
N VAL A 311 -7.60 -9.14 2.91
CA VAL A 311 -9.00 -9.02 3.37
C VAL A 311 -9.96 -9.43 2.25
N HIS A 312 -9.73 -8.93 1.04
CA HIS A 312 -10.59 -9.21 -0.10
C HIS A 312 -10.55 -10.70 -0.50
N MET A 313 -9.36 -11.30 -0.53
CA MET A 313 -9.21 -12.73 -0.82
C MET A 313 -9.91 -13.62 0.21
N VAL A 314 -9.75 -13.31 1.50
CA VAL A 314 -10.44 -14.02 2.59
C VAL A 314 -11.96 -13.89 2.44
N ARG A 315 -12.46 -12.69 2.13
CA ARG A 315 -13.89 -12.48 1.87
C ARG A 315 -14.37 -13.33 0.71
N ASN A 316 -13.66 -13.37 -0.42
CA ASN A 316 -14.06 -14.17 -1.58
C ASN A 316 -14.06 -15.67 -1.29
N SER A 317 -13.06 -16.17 -0.56
CA SER A 317 -13.05 -17.56 -0.13
C SER A 317 -14.24 -17.90 0.77
N VAL A 318 -14.72 -16.99 1.64
CA VAL A 318 -15.89 -17.26 2.49
C VAL A 318 -17.23 -17.02 1.76
N ASP A 319 -17.34 -15.97 0.95
CA ASP A 319 -18.58 -15.59 0.22
C ASP A 319 -18.86 -16.53 -0.95
N HIS A 320 -17.85 -16.84 -1.76
CA HIS A 320 -18.02 -17.61 -3.00
C HIS A 320 -17.36 -18.99 -2.94
N GLY A 321 -16.25 -19.14 -2.22
CA GLY A 321 -15.55 -20.43 -2.12
C GLY A 321 -16.29 -21.44 -1.23
N ILE A 322 -16.44 -21.12 0.06
CA ILE A 322 -17.00 -22.03 1.06
C ILE A 322 -18.51 -22.18 0.86
N GLU A 323 -18.95 -23.42 0.75
CA GLU A 323 -20.35 -23.78 0.56
C GLU A 323 -21.11 -23.84 1.90
N ALA A 324 -22.45 -23.80 1.84
CA ALA A 324 -23.28 -23.98 3.04
C ALA A 324 -23.12 -25.40 3.64
N PRO A 325 -23.28 -25.58 4.96
CA PRO A 325 -23.05 -26.87 5.63
C PRO A 325 -23.88 -28.03 5.06
N ALA A 326 -25.10 -27.75 4.60
CA ALA A 326 -25.97 -28.76 3.97
C ALA A 326 -25.40 -29.24 2.63
N THR A 327 -24.98 -28.32 1.76
CA THR A 327 -24.35 -28.62 0.46
C THR A 327 -23.04 -29.38 0.65
N ARG A 328 -22.22 -28.98 1.64
CA ARG A 328 -20.96 -29.68 1.96
C ARG A 328 -21.18 -31.13 2.37
N LYS A 329 -22.18 -31.39 3.23
CA LYS A 329 -22.54 -32.76 3.62
C LYS A 329 -23.03 -33.61 2.45
N GLN A 330 -23.79 -33.02 1.52
CA GLN A 330 -24.22 -33.71 0.29
C GLN A 330 -23.03 -34.06 -0.61
N ALA A 331 -22.02 -33.19 -0.67
CA ALA A 331 -20.77 -33.42 -1.39
C ALA A 331 -19.76 -34.33 -0.65
N GLY A 332 -20.10 -34.86 0.53
CA GLY A 332 -19.22 -35.72 1.34
C GLY A 332 -18.09 -34.97 2.06
N LYS A 333 -18.15 -33.64 2.14
CA LYS A 333 -17.16 -32.79 2.81
C LYS A 333 -17.51 -32.51 4.27
N PRO A 334 -16.53 -32.13 5.12
CA PRO A 334 -16.79 -31.62 6.46
C PRO A 334 -17.75 -30.43 6.46
N ALA A 335 -18.62 -30.35 7.47
CA ALA A 335 -19.65 -29.31 7.56
C ALA A 335 -19.07 -27.88 7.70
N ALA A 336 -17.92 -27.76 8.38
CA ALA A 336 -17.13 -26.54 8.41
C ALA A 336 -16.10 -26.57 7.26
N GLY A 337 -16.09 -25.53 6.44
CA GLY A 337 -15.04 -25.33 5.43
C GLY A 337 -13.72 -24.92 6.08
N THR A 338 -12.60 -25.20 5.42
CA THR A 338 -11.26 -24.85 5.88
C THR A 338 -10.70 -23.74 5.00
N LEU A 339 -10.23 -22.66 5.63
CA LEU A 339 -9.48 -21.59 5.01
C LEU A 339 -8.07 -21.55 5.61
N LEU A 340 -7.07 -21.88 4.82
CA LEU A 340 -5.66 -21.84 5.20
C LEU A 340 -5.02 -20.55 4.68
N LEU A 341 -4.40 -19.79 5.57
CA LEU A 341 -3.49 -18.70 5.23
C LEU A 341 -2.09 -19.10 5.66
N ARG A 342 -1.18 -19.19 4.69
CA ARG A 342 0.20 -19.57 4.92
C ARG A 342 1.14 -18.50 4.39
N ALA A 343 2.12 -18.11 5.18
CA ALA A 343 3.26 -17.34 4.72
C ALA A 343 4.54 -18.17 4.84
N SER A 344 5.44 -18.01 3.87
CA SER A 344 6.75 -18.63 3.90
C SER A 344 7.74 -17.84 3.07
N GLN A 345 9.00 -17.81 3.49
CA GLN A 345 10.08 -17.24 2.70
C GLN A 345 10.67 -18.27 1.74
N GLU A 346 10.72 -17.92 0.45
CA GLU A 346 11.33 -18.73 -0.63
C GLU A 346 12.42 -17.89 -1.31
N GLY A 347 13.67 -18.04 -0.85
CA GLY A 347 14.79 -17.25 -1.37
C GLY A 347 14.68 -15.77 -1.04
N ASP A 348 14.65 -14.93 -2.07
CA ASP A 348 14.48 -13.47 -2.01
C ASP A 348 13.02 -13.02 -2.12
N HIS A 349 12.07 -13.97 -2.17
CA HIS A 349 10.64 -13.71 -2.22
C HIS A 349 9.95 -14.24 -0.97
N ILE A 350 8.85 -13.57 -0.64
CA ILE A 350 7.88 -14.08 0.31
C ILE A 350 6.69 -14.61 -0.48
N ARG A 351 6.33 -15.85 -0.19
CA ARG A 351 5.17 -16.53 -0.73
C ARG A 351 4.06 -16.54 0.33
N ILE A 352 2.90 -16.04 -0.06
CA ILE A 352 1.67 -16.08 0.72
C ILE A 352 0.67 -16.94 -0.04
N ASP A 353 0.27 -18.07 0.55
CA ASP A 353 -0.79 -18.93 0.01
C ASP A 353 -2.10 -18.72 0.78
N ILE A 354 -3.19 -18.60 0.05
CA ILE A 354 -4.55 -18.53 0.57
C ILE A 354 -5.32 -19.68 -0.08
N ARG A 355 -5.70 -20.67 0.71
CA ARG A 355 -6.33 -21.88 0.20
C ARG A 355 -7.64 -22.17 0.90
N ASP A 356 -8.69 -22.42 0.13
CA ASP A 356 -9.96 -22.91 0.62
C ASP A 356 -10.27 -24.32 0.09
N ASP A 357 -11.09 -25.06 0.83
CA ASP A 357 -11.64 -26.38 0.44
C ASP A 357 -13.09 -26.25 -0.10
N GLY A 358 -13.36 -25.12 -0.75
CA GLY A 358 -14.68 -24.72 -1.23
C GLY A 358 -15.18 -25.48 -2.45
N ALA A 359 -16.13 -24.89 -3.16
CA ALA A 359 -16.68 -25.41 -4.41
C ALA A 359 -15.65 -25.40 -5.56
N GLY A 360 -14.56 -24.65 -5.42
CA GLY A 360 -13.65 -24.37 -6.53
C GLY A 360 -14.29 -23.50 -7.60
N ILE A 361 -13.50 -23.17 -8.62
CA ILE A 361 -13.89 -22.32 -9.74
C ILE A 361 -13.94 -23.19 -10.99
N ASP A 362 -15.06 -23.11 -11.70
CA ASP A 362 -15.26 -23.81 -12.96
C ASP A 362 -14.68 -22.98 -14.13
N PRO A 363 -13.61 -23.46 -14.79
CA PRO A 363 -12.97 -22.74 -15.90
C PRO A 363 -13.92 -22.53 -17.08
N GLU A 364 -14.85 -23.45 -17.30
CA GLU A 364 -15.82 -23.38 -18.39
C GLU A 364 -16.85 -22.28 -18.17
N ARG A 365 -17.30 -22.13 -16.92
CA ARG A 365 -18.19 -21.02 -16.53
C ARG A 365 -17.51 -19.67 -16.62
N LEU A 366 -16.24 -19.57 -16.21
CA LEU A 366 -15.46 -18.34 -16.38
C LEU A 366 -15.34 -17.96 -17.86
N ARG A 367 -15.00 -18.94 -18.70
CA ARG A 367 -14.89 -18.77 -20.15
C ARG A 367 -16.20 -18.27 -20.78
N ALA A 368 -17.32 -18.93 -20.46
CA ALA A 368 -18.64 -18.53 -20.97
C ALA A 368 -19.01 -17.10 -20.52
N LYS A 369 -18.75 -16.76 -19.26
CA LYS A 369 -19.06 -15.43 -18.71
C LYS A 369 -18.15 -14.32 -19.26
N ALA A 370 -16.90 -14.65 -19.58
CA ALA A 370 -15.98 -13.73 -20.26
C ALA A 370 -16.44 -13.43 -21.69
N LEU A 371 -16.94 -14.45 -22.41
CA LEU A 371 -17.52 -14.29 -23.76
C LEU A 371 -18.79 -13.45 -23.74
N GLU A 372 -19.70 -13.73 -22.81
CA GLU A 372 -20.96 -12.99 -22.65
C GLU A 372 -20.72 -11.50 -22.38
N LYS A 373 -19.71 -11.20 -21.55
CA LYS A 373 -19.31 -9.82 -21.24
C LYS A 373 -18.45 -9.15 -22.33
N GLY A 374 -18.12 -9.86 -23.41
CA GLY A 374 -17.28 -9.34 -24.50
C GLY A 374 -15.84 -9.04 -24.09
N LEU A 375 -15.34 -9.67 -23.01
CA LEU A 375 -13.97 -9.48 -22.52
C LEU A 375 -12.95 -10.28 -23.34
N ILE A 376 -13.40 -11.35 -24.01
CA ILE A 376 -12.59 -12.19 -24.90
C ILE A 376 -13.38 -12.52 -26.17
N GLU A 377 -12.67 -12.74 -27.27
CA GLU A 377 -13.26 -13.15 -28.53
C GLU A 377 -13.54 -14.67 -28.56
N PRO A 378 -14.57 -15.14 -29.30
CA PRO A 378 -14.92 -16.56 -29.41
C PRO A 378 -13.74 -17.45 -29.81
N GLU A 379 -12.97 -17.04 -30.82
CA GLU A 379 -11.80 -17.78 -31.31
C GLU A 379 -10.69 -17.87 -30.25
N THR A 380 -10.54 -16.82 -29.43
CA THR A 380 -9.56 -16.81 -28.33
C THR A 380 -10.02 -17.76 -27.23
N ALA A 381 -11.30 -17.73 -26.87
CA ALA A 381 -11.87 -18.57 -25.81
C ALA A 381 -11.73 -20.08 -26.08
N GLU A 382 -11.84 -20.51 -27.34
CA GLU A 382 -11.66 -21.92 -27.72
C GLU A 382 -10.22 -22.41 -27.54
N ARG A 383 -9.24 -21.50 -27.58
CA ARG A 383 -7.80 -21.82 -27.50
C ARG A 383 -7.26 -21.82 -26.08
N LEU A 384 -7.99 -21.25 -25.12
CA LEU A 384 -7.54 -21.15 -23.73
C LEU A 384 -7.55 -22.54 -23.05
N SER A 385 -6.44 -22.86 -22.39
CA SER A 385 -6.35 -23.97 -21.47
C SER A 385 -7.16 -23.69 -20.19
N PRO A 386 -7.51 -24.73 -19.40
CA PRO A 386 -8.21 -24.54 -18.13
C PRO A 386 -7.49 -23.59 -17.16
N ALA A 387 -6.15 -23.62 -17.13
CA ALA A 387 -5.36 -22.72 -16.29
C ALA A 387 -5.42 -21.27 -16.76
N GLU A 388 -5.40 -21.02 -18.08
CA GLU A 388 -5.55 -19.67 -18.63
C GLU A 388 -6.98 -19.14 -18.44
N CYS A 389 -8.00 -20.01 -18.52
CA CYS A 389 -9.38 -19.65 -18.20
C CYS A 389 -9.54 -19.15 -16.76
N LEU A 390 -8.82 -19.75 -15.80
CA LEU A 390 -8.83 -19.29 -14.41
C LEU A 390 -8.25 -17.87 -14.25
N GLN A 391 -7.25 -17.52 -15.07
CA GLN A 391 -6.60 -16.20 -15.03
C GLN A 391 -7.51 -15.07 -15.56
N LEU A 392 -8.58 -15.40 -16.30
CA LEU A 392 -9.57 -14.43 -16.77
C LEU A 392 -10.22 -13.66 -15.62
N ILE A 393 -10.23 -14.22 -14.41
CA ILE A 393 -10.77 -13.55 -13.21
C ILE A 393 -10.06 -12.23 -12.89
N PHE A 394 -8.82 -12.05 -13.34
CA PHE A 394 -8.03 -10.84 -13.12
C PHE A 394 -8.20 -9.80 -14.23
N LEU A 395 -9.04 -10.06 -15.25
CA LEU A 395 -9.30 -9.09 -16.30
C LEU A 395 -10.10 -7.89 -15.76
N PRO A 396 -9.74 -6.65 -16.18
CA PRO A 396 -10.52 -5.47 -15.82
C PRO A 396 -11.99 -5.63 -16.21
N GLY A 397 -12.90 -5.30 -15.30
CA GLY A 397 -14.35 -5.44 -15.55
C GLY A 397 -14.90 -6.88 -15.45
N PHE A 398 -14.04 -7.87 -15.17
CA PHE A 398 -14.49 -9.22 -14.83
C PHE A 398 -15.06 -9.24 -13.41
N SER A 399 -16.38 -9.11 -13.30
CA SER A 399 -17.11 -9.32 -12.04
C SER A 399 -18.19 -10.37 -12.25
N THR A 400 -18.29 -11.31 -11.31
CA THR A 400 -19.31 -12.37 -11.33
C THR A 400 -20.66 -11.90 -10.81
N LYS A 401 -20.76 -10.71 -10.20
CA LYS A 401 -22.02 -10.15 -9.66
C LYS A 401 -22.74 -9.29 -10.72
N GLU A 402 -24.05 -9.48 -10.85
CA GLU A 402 -24.95 -8.70 -11.73
C GLU A 402 -25.43 -7.40 -11.05
N GLU A 403 -25.40 -7.34 -9.72
CA GLU A 403 -25.71 -6.15 -8.92
C GLU A 403 -24.49 -5.64 -8.16
N VAL A 404 -24.30 -4.33 -8.16
CA VAL A 404 -23.32 -3.63 -7.31
C VAL A 404 -23.89 -3.64 -5.89
N SER A 405 -23.41 -4.52 -5.00
CA SER A 405 -23.92 -4.53 -3.61
C SER A 405 -23.40 -3.31 -2.84
N ASP A 406 -24.30 -2.58 -2.18
CA ASP A 406 -24.02 -1.37 -1.38
C ASP A 406 -23.04 -1.56 -0.21
N LEU A 407 -22.71 -2.81 0.15
CA LEU A 407 -21.73 -3.12 1.20
C LEU A 407 -20.25 -2.96 0.75
N SER A 408 -20.02 -2.49 -0.48
CA SER A 408 -18.70 -2.32 -1.07
C SER A 408 -18.60 -0.99 -1.80
N GLY A 409 -18.65 0.11 -1.06
CA GLY A 409 -18.48 1.49 -1.57
C GLY A 409 -17.11 1.80 -2.21
N ARG A 410 -16.36 0.80 -2.69
CA ARG A 410 -15.08 0.97 -3.41
C ARG A 410 -14.88 0.06 -4.63
N GLY A 411 -15.89 -0.70 -5.08
CA GLY A 411 -15.83 -1.40 -6.37
C GLY A 411 -14.57 -2.27 -6.57
N VAL A 412 -14.16 -3.04 -5.56
CA VAL A 412 -12.89 -3.79 -5.61
C VAL A 412 -13.13 -5.15 -6.29
N GLY A 413 -12.72 -5.28 -7.56
CA GLY A 413 -12.64 -6.55 -8.27
C GLY A 413 -11.28 -7.24 -8.08
N MET A 414 -11.13 -8.44 -8.66
CA MET A 414 -9.85 -9.15 -8.62
C MET A 414 -8.76 -8.52 -9.47
N ASP A 415 -9.14 -7.69 -10.44
CA ASP A 415 -8.30 -6.78 -11.19
C ASP A 415 -7.61 -5.73 -10.29
N VAL A 416 -8.33 -5.15 -9.33
CA VAL A 416 -7.77 -4.17 -8.36
C VAL A 416 -6.75 -4.86 -7.46
N VAL A 417 -7.01 -6.10 -7.03
CA VAL A 417 -6.02 -6.84 -6.22
C VAL A 417 -4.79 -7.20 -7.05
N SER A 418 -4.97 -7.74 -8.26
CA SER A 418 -3.86 -8.09 -9.15
C SER A 418 -3.00 -6.87 -9.48
N SER A 419 -3.62 -5.73 -9.79
CA SER A 419 -2.89 -4.48 -10.07
C SER A 419 -2.12 -3.96 -8.86
N ARG A 420 -2.70 -4.02 -7.64
CA ARG A 420 -1.99 -3.65 -6.40
C ARG A 420 -0.79 -4.57 -6.14
N ILE A 421 -0.95 -5.88 -6.30
CA ILE A 421 0.16 -6.85 -6.13
C ILE A 421 1.26 -6.59 -7.16
N LYS A 422 0.91 -6.37 -8.43
CA LYS A 422 1.86 -6.03 -9.49
C LYS A 422 2.63 -4.73 -9.20
N ARG A 423 1.98 -3.73 -8.59
CA ARG A 423 2.64 -2.48 -8.15
C ARG A 423 3.67 -2.68 -7.04
N LEU A 424 3.55 -3.76 -6.26
CA LEU A 424 4.55 -4.17 -5.27
C LEU A 424 5.64 -5.04 -5.89
N ASN A 425 5.75 -5.08 -7.23
CA ASN A 425 6.58 -6.02 -7.97
C ASN A 425 6.28 -7.48 -7.62
N GLY A 426 5.06 -7.74 -7.16
CA GLY A 426 4.60 -9.07 -6.85
C GLY A 426 3.90 -9.73 -8.03
N HIS A 427 3.68 -11.03 -7.88
CA HIS A 427 2.93 -11.84 -8.80
C HIS A 427 1.83 -12.58 -8.04
N VAL A 428 0.66 -12.75 -8.68
CA VAL A 428 -0.46 -13.52 -8.14
C VAL A 428 -0.83 -14.62 -9.13
N ASP A 429 -0.85 -15.84 -8.64
CA ASP A 429 -1.26 -17.04 -9.36
C ASP A 429 -2.54 -17.59 -8.72
N LEU A 430 -3.44 -18.15 -9.53
CA LEU A 430 -4.64 -18.84 -9.06
C LEU A 430 -4.69 -20.24 -9.66
N ASP A 431 -4.85 -21.23 -8.78
CA ASP A 431 -5.13 -22.62 -9.14
C ASP A 431 -6.44 -23.03 -8.47
N SER A 432 -7.33 -23.71 -9.19
CA SER A 432 -8.63 -24.09 -8.66
C SER A 432 -9.15 -25.32 -9.38
N LYS A 433 -9.81 -26.18 -8.62
CA LYS A 433 -10.46 -27.38 -9.15
C LYS A 433 -11.89 -27.45 -8.63
N PRO A 434 -12.89 -27.62 -9.52
CA PRO A 434 -14.27 -27.82 -9.11
C PRO A 434 -14.39 -28.96 -8.11
N GLY A 435 -15.02 -28.70 -6.97
CA GLY A 435 -15.22 -29.65 -5.89
C GLY A 435 -14.04 -29.81 -4.91
N GLU A 436 -12.82 -29.37 -5.23
CA GLU A 436 -11.66 -29.48 -4.32
C GLU A 436 -11.31 -28.16 -3.62
N GLY A 437 -11.68 -27.02 -4.22
CA GLY A 437 -11.44 -25.68 -3.67
C GLY A 437 -10.50 -24.84 -4.53
N THR A 438 -10.06 -23.70 -3.98
CA THR A 438 -9.22 -22.72 -4.68
C THR A 438 -7.94 -22.43 -3.89
N SER A 439 -6.83 -22.25 -4.60
CA SER A 439 -5.53 -21.86 -4.06
C SER A 439 -5.01 -20.62 -4.79
N LEU A 440 -4.92 -19.52 -4.06
CA LEU A 440 -4.29 -18.28 -4.50
C LEU A 440 -2.87 -18.21 -3.94
N ARG A 441 -1.89 -17.90 -4.80
CA ARG A 441 -0.49 -17.76 -4.42
C ARG A 441 0.02 -16.38 -4.79
N ILE A 442 0.46 -15.64 -3.79
CA ILE A 442 1.05 -14.31 -3.94
C ILE A 442 2.55 -14.43 -3.69
N ARG A 443 3.36 -13.90 -4.59
CA ARG A 443 4.81 -13.80 -4.45
C ARG A 443 5.20 -12.33 -4.44
N VAL A 444 5.86 -11.85 -3.39
CA VAL A 444 6.37 -10.47 -3.29
C VAL A 444 7.85 -10.49 -2.93
N PRO A 445 8.65 -9.51 -3.40
CA PRO A 445 10.07 -9.43 -3.05
C PRO A 445 10.25 -9.06 -1.57
N LEU A 446 11.37 -9.48 -0.97
CA LEU A 446 11.67 -9.25 0.46
C LEU A 446 11.97 -7.77 0.79
N THR A 447 12.45 -6.96 -0.16
CA THR A 447 12.94 -5.59 0.12
C THR A 447 12.40 -4.54 -0.86
N LEU A 448 12.40 -3.27 -0.45
CA LEU A 448 12.10 -2.13 -1.34
C LEU A 448 13.03 -2.15 -2.58
N ALA A 449 12.38 -2.06 -3.73
CA ALA A 449 12.77 -2.71 -4.97
C ALA A 449 14.09 -2.20 -5.60
N VAL A 450 15.19 -2.91 -5.33
CA VAL A 450 16.35 -2.93 -6.25
C VAL A 450 16.02 -3.90 -7.38
N LEU A 451 15.88 -3.37 -8.58
CA LEU A 451 15.57 -4.13 -9.79
C LEU A 451 16.82 -4.18 -10.69
N PRO A 452 17.28 -5.37 -11.12
CA PRO A 452 18.22 -5.46 -12.22
C PRO A 452 17.54 -5.02 -13.52
N ALA A 453 18.10 -4.00 -14.18
CA ALA A 453 17.57 -3.46 -15.42
C ALA A 453 18.65 -3.33 -16.50
N LEU A 454 18.23 -3.47 -17.74
CA LEU A 454 19.01 -3.14 -18.91
C LEU A 454 18.77 -1.68 -19.27
N ILE A 455 19.83 -0.88 -19.26
CA ILE A 455 19.79 0.53 -19.60
C ILE A 455 19.90 0.67 -21.11
N VAL A 456 18.91 1.31 -21.72
CA VAL A 456 18.83 1.55 -23.16
C VAL A 456 18.77 3.04 -23.43
N ARG A 457 19.27 3.45 -24.60
CA ARG A 457 19.17 4.85 -25.06
C ARG A 457 18.21 4.96 -26.23
N CYS A 458 17.35 5.97 -26.18
CA CYS A 458 16.49 6.35 -27.29
C CYS A 458 16.36 7.88 -27.29
N ASP A 459 16.47 8.52 -28.46
CA ASP A 459 16.47 9.97 -28.63
C ASP A 459 17.34 10.74 -27.61
N GLY A 460 18.56 10.25 -27.37
CA GLY A 460 19.50 10.85 -26.40
C GLY A 460 19.13 10.67 -24.92
N ARG A 461 17.96 10.10 -24.60
CA ARG A 461 17.48 9.81 -23.25
C ARG A 461 17.73 8.36 -22.86
N ARG A 462 17.90 8.10 -21.56
CA ARG A 462 18.07 6.75 -21.00
C ARG A 462 16.77 6.23 -20.44
N PHE A 463 16.51 4.95 -20.70
CA PHE A 463 15.37 4.21 -20.18
C PHE A 463 15.87 2.91 -19.56
N ALA A 464 15.14 2.41 -18.57
CA ALA A 464 15.43 1.15 -17.91
C ALA A 464 14.41 0.09 -18.32
N LEU A 465 14.91 -1.05 -18.82
CA LEU A 465 14.10 -2.22 -19.13
C LEU A 465 14.34 -3.28 -18.04
N PRO A 466 13.30 -3.77 -17.34
CA PRO A 466 13.44 -4.87 -16.38
C PRO A 466 14.17 -6.06 -17.01
N LEU A 467 15.21 -6.60 -16.36
CA LEU A 467 16.01 -7.67 -16.96
C LEU A 467 15.31 -9.04 -16.93
N ALA A 468 14.42 -9.27 -15.96
CA ALA A 468 13.76 -10.56 -15.76
C ALA A 468 13.07 -11.14 -17.02
N PRO A 469 12.27 -10.39 -17.79
CA PRO A 469 11.66 -10.90 -19.02
C PRO A 469 12.61 -10.90 -20.23
N VAL A 470 13.82 -10.33 -20.14
CA VAL A 470 14.75 -10.20 -21.27
C VAL A 470 15.49 -11.52 -21.50
N SER A 471 15.34 -12.07 -22.70
CA SER A 471 15.95 -13.33 -23.11
C SER A 471 17.21 -13.18 -23.97
N ASP A 472 17.31 -12.12 -24.76
CA ASP A 472 18.43 -11.93 -25.70
C ASP A 472 18.57 -10.46 -26.12
N VAL A 473 19.75 -10.06 -26.62
CA VAL A 473 20.01 -8.73 -27.19
C VAL A 473 20.89 -8.88 -28.42
N PHE A 474 20.46 -8.32 -29.56
CA PHE A 474 21.24 -8.36 -30.80
C PHE A 474 21.15 -7.05 -31.58
N ARG A 475 22.07 -6.85 -32.52
CA ARG A 475 22.07 -5.69 -33.42
C ARG A 475 21.08 -5.91 -34.56
N LEU A 476 20.20 -4.95 -34.81
CA LEU A 476 19.22 -5.02 -35.89
C LEU A 476 19.91 -4.85 -37.25
N ASP A 477 19.69 -5.81 -38.14
CA ASP A 477 19.98 -5.68 -39.57
C ASP A 477 18.69 -5.28 -40.29
N GLU A 478 18.60 -4.03 -40.74
CA GLU A 478 17.41 -3.47 -41.38
C GLU A 478 17.01 -4.23 -42.65
N ARG A 479 17.98 -4.86 -43.33
CA ARG A 479 17.72 -5.65 -44.55
C ARG A 479 16.93 -6.93 -44.27
N ARG A 480 16.97 -7.41 -43.02
CA ARG A 480 16.27 -8.60 -42.58
C ARG A 480 14.88 -8.30 -42.01
N VAL A 481 14.54 -7.01 -41.85
CA VAL A 481 13.21 -6.60 -41.38
C VAL A 481 12.23 -6.76 -42.54
N GLN A 482 11.25 -7.62 -42.32
CA GLN A 482 10.14 -7.83 -43.25
C GLN A 482 8.90 -7.25 -42.62
N ARG A 483 8.17 -6.41 -43.36
CA ARG A 483 6.81 -6.03 -42.96
C ARG A 483 5.88 -7.18 -43.32
N ARG A 484 5.30 -7.83 -42.30
CA ARG A 484 4.28 -8.87 -42.48
C ARG A 484 3.02 -8.43 -41.76
N GLU A 485 1.92 -8.37 -42.53
CA GLU A 485 0.67 -7.76 -42.08
C GLU A 485 0.91 -6.33 -41.54
N HIS A 486 0.69 -6.12 -40.25
CA HIS A 486 0.77 -4.85 -39.54
C HIS A 486 2.03 -4.72 -38.66
N TRP A 487 2.92 -5.71 -38.69
CA TRP A 487 4.14 -5.73 -37.86
C TRP A 487 5.40 -5.68 -38.71
N ASP A 488 6.40 -4.93 -38.22
CA ASP A 488 7.77 -5.12 -38.64
C ASP A 488 8.28 -6.40 -37.92
N VAL A 489 8.77 -7.38 -38.68
CA VAL A 489 9.14 -8.70 -38.19
C VAL A 489 10.57 -9.02 -38.61
N VAL A 490 11.33 -9.64 -37.71
CA VAL A 490 12.66 -10.19 -38.03
C VAL A 490 12.71 -11.67 -37.63
N ASP A 491 13.37 -12.49 -38.44
CA ASP A 491 13.61 -13.89 -38.08
C ASP A 491 14.72 -13.96 -37.01
N SER A 492 14.37 -14.48 -35.84
CA SER A 492 15.31 -14.77 -34.76
C SER A 492 15.23 -16.24 -34.38
N ARG A 493 16.34 -16.96 -34.62
CA ARG A 493 16.49 -18.40 -34.34
C ARG A 493 15.40 -19.29 -34.98
N GLY A 494 14.95 -18.95 -36.19
CA GLY A 494 13.97 -19.75 -36.95
C GLY A 494 12.51 -19.49 -36.56
N ALA A 495 12.24 -18.45 -35.76
CA ALA A 495 10.90 -18.01 -35.41
C ALA A 495 10.72 -16.50 -35.72
N PRO A 496 9.54 -16.08 -36.21
CA PRO A 496 9.27 -14.68 -36.46
C PRO A 496 9.17 -13.91 -35.13
N LEU A 497 9.94 -12.82 -35.02
CA LEU A 497 9.93 -11.92 -33.87
C LEU A 497 9.29 -10.59 -34.27
N ARG A 498 8.15 -10.25 -33.65
CA ARG A 498 7.45 -8.97 -33.87
C ARG A 498 8.22 -7.83 -33.20
N LEU A 499 8.43 -6.75 -33.94
CA LEU A 499 9.21 -5.60 -33.48
C LEU A 499 8.34 -4.46 -32.97
N VAL A 500 8.64 -4.02 -31.75
CA VAL A 500 8.10 -2.81 -31.12
C VAL A 500 9.17 -1.74 -31.15
N HIS A 501 8.86 -0.60 -31.75
CA HIS A 501 9.81 0.48 -31.99
C HIS A 501 9.68 1.55 -30.90
N LEU A 502 10.70 1.69 -30.05
CA LEU A 502 10.63 2.59 -28.89
C LEU A 502 10.59 4.07 -29.31
N ASP A 503 11.23 4.41 -30.42
CA ASP A 503 11.18 5.74 -31.05
C ASP A 503 9.75 6.13 -31.49
N ARG A 504 9.01 5.17 -32.05
CA ARG A 504 7.59 5.37 -32.39
C ARG A 504 6.71 5.54 -31.16
N TRP A 505 6.95 4.76 -30.11
CA TRP A 505 6.25 4.91 -28.83
C TRP A 505 6.52 6.28 -28.18
N LEU A 506 7.73 6.81 -28.31
CA LEU A 506 8.08 8.16 -27.84
C LEU A 506 7.48 9.28 -28.70
N GLY A 507 6.87 8.99 -29.85
CA GLY A 507 6.43 10.00 -30.82
C GLY A 507 7.60 10.75 -31.46
N THR A 508 8.79 10.14 -31.49
CA THR A 508 10.01 10.73 -32.04
C THR A 508 10.27 10.26 -33.47
N GLU A 509 11.07 11.02 -34.22
CA GLU A 509 11.46 10.63 -35.58
C GLU A 509 12.20 9.28 -35.58
N PRO A 510 12.06 8.48 -36.66
CA PRO A 510 12.69 7.17 -36.76
C PRO A 510 14.21 7.24 -36.54
N LEU A 511 14.72 6.38 -35.68
CA LEU A 511 16.15 6.32 -35.38
C LEU A 511 16.97 5.97 -36.63
N ILE A 512 17.89 6.87 -37.00
CA ILE A 512 18.85 6.65 -38.10
C ILE A 512 20.12 5.98 -37.54
N GLY A 513 20.57 4.90 -38.18
CA GLY A 513 21.86 4.26 -37.90
C GLY A 513 21.77 2.89 -37.24
N ALA A 514 22.83 2.47 -36.55
CA ALA A 514 22.90 1.17 -35.88
C ALA A 514 21.89 1.10 -34.71
N ARG A 515 21.01 0.09 -34.74
CA ARG A 515 19.98 -0.15 -33.74
C ARG A 515 20.17 -1.50 -33.07
N HIS A 516 19.69 -1.63 -31.84
CA HIS A 516 19.68 -2.88 -31.09
C HIS A 516 18.24 -3.36 -30.88
N VAL A 517 18.06 -4.67 -30.80
CA VAL A 517 16.80 -5.32 -30.44
C VAL A 517 17.00 -6.01 -29.10
N VAL A 518 16.17 -5.65 -28.13
CA VAL A 518 16.05 -6.34 -26.85
C VAL A 518 14.89 -7.32 -26.96
N VAL A 519 15.16 -8.62 -26.86
CA VAL A 519 14.14 -9.67 -26.97
C VAL A 519 13.59 -9.98 -25.58
N ALA A 520 12.30 -9.76 -25.37
CA ALA A 520 11.65 -10.03 -24.10
C ALA A 520 10.39 -10.89 -24.25
N GLN A 521 10.12 -11.69 -23.22
CA GLN A 521 8.91 -12.50 -23.08
C GLN A 521 7.78 -11.62 -22.51
N VAL A 522 6.64 -11.60 -23.20
CA VAL A 522 5.45 -10.84 -22.81
C VAL A 522 4.23 -11.76 -22.91
N GLY A 523 3.75 -12.25 -21.77
CA GLY A 523 2.81 -13.37 -21.74
C GLY A 523 3.46 -14.62 -22.36
N ASP A 524 2.76 -15.27 -23.29
CA ASP A 524 3.25 -16.47 -23.99
C ASP A 524 4.02 -16.17 -25.29
N GLU A 525 4.07 -14.91 -25.71
CA GLU A 525 4.73 -14.48 -26.93
C GLU A 525 6.08 -13.77 -26.66
N ARG A 526 6.97 -13.81 -27.66
CA ARG A 526 8.23 -13.06 -27.66
C ARG A 526 8.12 -11.84 -28.55
N TYR A 527 8.62 -10.71 -28.04
CA TYR A 527 8.68 -9.44 -28.75
C TYR A 527 10.10 -8.90 -28.79
N GLY A 528 10.44 -8.21 -29.88
CA GLY A 528 11.69 -7.50 -30.04
C GLY A 528 11.50 -6.00 -29.87
N PHE A 529 12.12 -5.40 -28.86
CA PHE A 529 12.05 -3.97 -28.59
C PHE A 529 13.24 -3.27 -29.23
N VAL A 530 12.98 -2.48 -30.27
CA VAL A 530 14.00 -1.78 -31.05
C VAL A 530 14.37 -0.49 -30.32
N VAL A 531 15.65 -0.37 -30.00
CA VAL A 531 16.26 0.78 -29.32
C VAL A 531 17.47 1.27 -30.10
N ARG A 532 17.93 2.50 -29.84
CA ARG A 532 19.15 3.01 -30.49
C ARG A 532 20.35 2.19 -30.04
N GLU A 533 20.51 2.08 -28.73
CA GLU A 533 21.58 1.27 -28.16
C GLU A 533 21.23 0.72 -26.80
N VAL A 534 21.94 -0.35 -26.46
CA VAL A 534 21.99 -0.91 -25.12
C VAL A 534 23.27 -0.41 -24.46
N VAL A 535 23.13 0.34 -23.38
CA VAL A 535 24.25 0.93 -22.62
C VAL A 535 24.89 -0.14 -21.74
N GLY A 536 24.08 -0.93 -21.04
CA GLY A 536 24.57 -1.97 -20.13
C GLY A 536 23.54 -2.40 -19.09
N ARG A 537 23.98 -3.21 -18.13
CA ARG A 537 23.15 -3.70 -17.01
C ARG A 537 23.44 -2.90 -15.75
N GLU A 538 22.41 -2.47 -15.05
CA GLU A 538 22.51 -1.75 -13.77
C GLU A 538 21.51 -2.28 -12.73
N GLU A 539 21.85 -2.14 -11.45
CA GLU A 539 20.93 -2.32 -10.33
C GLU A 539 20.31 -0.96 -9.99
N ILE A 540 19.00 -0.83 -10.20
CA ILE A 540 18.27 0.42 -10.06
C ILE A 540 17.27 0.35 -8.91
N VAL A 541 17.02 1.48 -8.24
CA VAL A 541 15.99 1.57 -7.19
C VAL A 541 14.72 2.13 -7.81
N ILE A 542 13.62 1.36 -7.74
CA ILE A 542 12.34 1.79 -8.27
C ILE A 542 11.76 2.87 -7.35
N LYS A 543 11.43 4.02 -7.94
CA LYS A 543 10.60 5.05 -7.34
C LYS A 543 9.23 5.07 -8.04
N PRO A 544 8.12 5.01 -7.29
CA PRO A 544 6.80 5.09 -7.89
C PRO A 544 6.60 6.45 -8.56
N LEU A 545 5.84 6.46 -9.66
CA LEU A 545 5.47 7.69 -10.34
C LEU A 545 4.41 8.45 -9.53
N GLY A 546 4.53 9.78 -9.50
CA GLY A 546 3.54 10.68 -8.88
C GLY A 546 2.16 10.56 -9.54
N ALA A 547 1.12 11.06 -8.87
CA ALA A 547 -0.27 10.89 -9.29
C ALA A 547 -0.53 11.29 -10.76
N SER A 548 0.06 12.40 -11.21
CA SER A 548 -0.08 12.93 -12.59
C SER A 548 0.57 12.07 -13.67
N LEU A 549 1.46 11.15 -13.29
CA LEU A 549 2.17 10.24 -14.20
C LEU A 549 1.71 8.78 -14.01
N ARG A 550 0.72 8.53 -13.15
CA ARG A 550 0.13 7.19 -12.96
C ARG A 550 -0.66 6.80 -14.20
N GLY A 551 -0.49 5.54 -14.63
CA GLY A 551 -1.24 4.99 -15.75
C GLY A 551 -0.67 5.31 -17.14
N LEU A 552 0.52 5.96 -17.21
CA LEU A 552 1.22 6.13 -18.48
C LEU A 552 1.51 4.78 -19.14
N ALA A 553 0.90 4.56 -20.31
CA ALA A 553 1.02 3.30 -21.04
C ALA A 553 2.48 3.03 -21.40
N GLY A 554 3.03 1.92 -20.90
CA GLY A 554 4.42 1.52 -21.14
C GLY A 554 5.43 1.98 -20.09
N VAL A 555 5.01 2.61 -18.98
CA VAL A 555 5.90 3.01 -17.88
C VAL A 555 5.44 2.39 -16.56
N SER A 556 6.35 1.70 -15.87
CA SER A 556 6.09 1.08 -14.56
C SER A 556 6.60 1.90 -13.36
N GLY A 557 7.59 2.78 -13.59
CA GLY A 557 8.25 3.53 -12.53
C GLY A 557 9.30 4.50 -13.04
N ALA A 558 10.04 5.11 -12.13
CA ALA A 558 11.23 5.88 -12.44
C ALA A 558 12.39 5.43 -11.56
N THR A 559 13.62 5.69 -12.00
CA THR A 559 14.83 5.53 -11.20
C THR A 559 15.73 6.74 -11.37
N VAL A 560 16.56 7.00 -10.37
CA VAL A 560 17.68 7.95 -10.49
C VAL A 560 18.89 7.15 -10.97
N MET A 561 19.42 7.52 -12.13
CA MET A 561 20.62 6.93 -12.71
C MET A 561 21.86 7.33 -11.92
N PRO A 562 22.99 6.59 -12.07
CA PRO A 562 24.25 6.96 -11.46
C PRO A 562 24.57 8.43 -11.73
N ASP A 563 24.54 8.90 -12.96
CA ASP A 563 24.82 10.31 -13.31
C ASP A 563 23.83 11.35 -12.77
N GLY A 564 22.85 10.96 -11.94
CA GLY A 564 21.85 11.82 -11.32
C GLY A 564 20.69 12.20 -12.22
N ARG A 565 20.69 11.73 -13.47
CA ARG A 565 19.54 11.91 -14.37
C ARG A 565 18.44 10.92 -14.01
N ILE A 566 17.20 11.29 -14.30
CA ILE A 566 16.06 10.39 -14.13
C ILE A 566 15.93 9.51 -15.38
N ALA A 567 15.73 8.21 -15.20
CA ALA A 567 15.34 7.29 -16.26
C ALA A 567 13.98 6.68 -15.92
N LEU A 568 13.10 6.58 -16.93
CA LEU A 568 11.83 5.88 -16.79
C LEU A 568 12.06 4.37 -16.91
N ILE A 569 11.39 3.62 -16.04
CA ILE A 569 11.37 2.16 -16.08
C ILE A 569 10.19 1.76 -16.94
N LEU A 570 10.46 1.09 -18.06
CA LEU A 570 9.43 0.73 -19.02
C LEU A 570 8.77 -0.59 -18.65
N ASP A 571 7.49 -0.70 -18.97
CA ASP A 571 6.71 -1.94 -18.86
C ASP A 571 6.51 -2.56 -20.24
N PHE A 572 7.00 -3.78 -20.43
CA PHE A 572 6.90 -4.47 -21.72
C PHE A 572 5.44 -4.72 -22.15
N ASN A 573 4.54 -5.01 -21.20
CA ASN A 573 3.12 -5.22 -21.53
C ASN A 573 2.50 -3.92 -22.04
N GLY A 574 2.70 -2.81 -21.33
CA GLY A 574 2.24 -1.49 -21.73
C GLY A 574 2.83 -1.02 -23.07
N LEU A 575 4.11 -1.32 -23.35
CA LEU A 575 4.73 -0.99 -24.64
C LEU A 575 4.08 -1.76 -25.80
N VAL A 576 3.79 -3.06 -25.62
CA VAL A 576 3.10 -3.87 -26.65
C VAL A 576 1.67 -3.39 -26.84
N ALA A 577 0.96 -3.08 -25.76
CA ALA A 577 -0.41 -2.54 -25.82
C ALA A 577 -0.46 -1.19 -26.55
N ALA A 578 0.46 -0.27 -26.24
CA ALA A 578 0.58 1.01 -26.92
C ALA A 578 0.95 0.85 -28.41
N ALA A 579 1.84 -0.08 -28.74
CA ALA A 579 2.22 -0.36 -30.13
C ALA A 579 1.04 -0.92 -30.95
N ARG A 580 0.14 -1.69 -30.33
CA ARG A 580 -1.12 -2.12 -30.96
C ARG A 580 -2.05 -0.93 -31.19
N ALA A 581 -2.23 -0.07 -30.18
CA ALA A 581 -3.14 1.09 -30.24
C ALA A 581 -2.73 2.14 -31.28
N LEU A 582 -1.46 2.58 -31.29
CA LEU A 582 -0.94 3.59 -32.23
C LEU A 582 -1.11 3.19 -33.71
N ARG A 583 -1.26 1.88 -33.99
CA ARG A 583 -1.42 1.37 -35.35
C ARG A 583 -2.86 1.28 -35.82
N PHE A 584 -3.85 1.29 -34.91
CA PHE A 584 -5.25 1.43 -35.29
C PHE A 584 -5.57 2.86 -35.75
N GLU A 585 -4.91 3.87 -35.20
CA GLU A 585 -5.05 5.26 -35.64
C GLU A 585 -4.45 5.52 -37.03
N ASP A 586 -3.27 4.93 -37.32
CA ASP A 586 -2.63 4.97 -38.64
C ASP A 586 -3.46 4.26 -39.73
N ALA A 587 -4.17 3.18 -39.39
CA ALA A 587 -5.00 2.43 -40.33
C ALA A 587 -6.37 3.09 -40.61
N ALA A 588 -6.87 3.92 -39.70
CA ALA A 588 -8.13 4.65 -39.87
C ALA A 588 -7.99 5.91 -40.75
N HIS A 589 -6.76 6.37 -41.00
CA HIS A 589 -6.44 7.54 -41.82
C HIS A 589 -5.74 7.18 -43.15
N GLY A 590 -5.63 5.88 -43.47
CA GLY A 590 -4.96 5.34 -44.66
C GLY A 590 -5.88 5.02 -45.82
#